data_AF-A0A5R1Z1K3-F1
#
_entry.id   AF-A0A5R1Z1K3-F1
#
_cell.length_a   1.000
_cell.length_b   1.000
_cell.length_c   1.000
_cell.angle_alpha   90.00
_cell.angle_beta   90.00
_cell.angle_gamma   90.00
#
_symmetry.space_group_name_H-M   'P 1'
#
loop_
_entity.id
_entity.type
_entity.pdbx_description
1 polymer ?
#
loop_
_entity_poly.entity_id
_entity_poly.type
_entity_poly.pdbx_seq_one_letter_code
_entity_poly.pdbx_strand_id
1 'polypeptide(L)'
;MNLWASENTIHPDWPVRVKVVPDNLATAASLTENGQHLEMHPAEQIAGFRAMAAEGKTPAQTGDLLGYSPRHVQRMLKLAGLAPVSLEALAADKITTEHCQALALEDNPDRQVQVYEAACREGWNNKPEVRVIRNLITDSQVSTLNNSKYTFVGEKAFSGDEIRADLFSDEQGGFVDKLALDTALLEKLQWVAECLKEAEGWAWCAGRMEPVSRYGEDTEVYRIQDEPDAVYTEQEQQRLDELQELYDENQTASDETDTMESEIEAIECAAQLRAWTLEMRAQSGVVVSWRHGEICVQRGVSLREQSETEDEPAQVPVYERQPEPVDEISVPLLTRM
;
A
#
# COMPACT_ATOMS: atom_id res chain seq x y z
N MET A 1 17.67 3.19 49.55
CA MET A 1 18.08 2.88 50.93
C MET A 1 19.40 3.52 51.34
N ASN A 2 20.46 3.48 50.50
CA ASN A 2 21.73 4.12 50.85
C ASN A 2 21.63 5.64 51.09
N LEU A 3 20.76 6.34 50.35
CA LEU A 3 20.52 7.78 50.52
C LEU A 3 19.93 8.12 51.91
N TRP A 4 18.96 7.33 52.38
CA TRP A 4 18.26 7.58 53.65
C TRP A 4 19.07 7.11 54.87
N ALA A 5 19.94 6.12 54.69
CA ALA A 5 20.92 5.72 55.70
C ALA A 5 22.02 6.80 55.84
N SER A 6 22.46 7.42 54.73
CA SER A 6 23.45 8.52 54.78
C SER A 6 22.89 9.82 55.36
N GLU A 7 21.58 10.05 55.22
CA GLU A 7 20.87 11.18 55.84
C GLU A 7 20.46 10.91 57.30
N ASN A 8 20.89 9.79 57.88
CA ASN A 8 20.66 9.36 59.26
C ASN A 8 19.16 9.30 59.65
N THR A 9 18.29 9.13 58.67
CA THR A 9 16.83 9.12 58.85
C THR A 9 16.33 7.74 59.28
N ILE A 10 17.13 6.69 59.03
CA ILE A 10 16.83 5.30 59.38
C ILE A 10 18.13 4.62 59.87
N HIS A 11 18.07 3.88 60.98
CA HIS A 11 19.21 3.15 61.54
C HIS A 11 19.65 2.01 60.59
N PRO A 12 20.96 1.67 60.49
CA PRO A 12 21.44 0.59 59.62
C PRO A 12 20.76 -0.77 59.86
N ASP A 13 20.40 -1.07 61.11
CA ASP A 13 19.72 -2.32 61.50
C ASP A 13 18.18 -2.24 61.44
N TRP A 14 17.63 -1.23 60.75
CA TRP A 14 16.18 -1.07 60.69
C TRP A 14 15.53 -2.22 59.90
N PRO A 15 14.57 -2.96 60.48
CA PRO A 15 13.93 -4.08 59.80
C PRO A 15 13.06 -3.56 58.66
N VAL A 16 13.43 -3.89 57.43
CA VAL A 16 12.65 -3.58 56.23
C VAL A 16 11.70 -4.74 55.95
N ARG A 17 10.40 -4.43 55.86
CA ARG A 17 9.42 -5.42 55.41
C ARG A 17 9.68 -5.71 53.93
N VAL A 18 10.08 -6.94 53.64
CA VAL A 18 10.25 -7.44 52.28
C VAL A 18 9.10 -8.37 51.91
N LYS A 19 8.64 -8.29 50.66
CA LYS A 19 7.72 -9.27 50.08
C LYS A 19 8.50 -10.06 49.05
N VAL A 20 8.73 -11.34 49.31
CA VAL A 20 9.39 -12.23 48.34
C VAL A 20 8.36 -12.59 47.27
N VAL A 21 8.67 -12.26 46.02
CA VAL A 21 7.87 -12.61 44.85
C VAL A 21 8.58 -13.72 44.07
N PRO A 22 7.85 -14.72 43.54
CA PRO A 22 8.42 -15.71 42.62
C PRO A 22 9.08 -15.05 41.40
N ASP A 23 10.17 -15.63 40.90
CA ASP A 23 10.95 -15.07 39.78
C ASP A 23 10.10 -14.81 38.52
N ASN A 24 9.14 -15.69 38.21
CA ASN A 24 8.24 -15.55 37.06
C ASN A 24 7.26 -14.35 37.16
N LEU A 25 7.11 -13.77 38.36
CA LEU A 25 6.30 -12.60 38.64
C LEU A 25 7.16 -11.35 38.92
N ALA A 26 8.49 -11.48 39.01
CA ALA A 26 9.38 -10.38 39.37
C ALA A 26 9.30 -9.21 38.37
N THR A 27 9.37 -9.50 37.07
CA THR A 27 9.24 -8.51 36.00
C THR A 27 7.90 -7.77 36.06
N ALA A 28 6.81 -8.50 36.26
CA ALA A 28 5.47 -7.94 36.33
C ALA A 28 5.26 -7.09 37.59
N ALA A 29 5.72 -7.57 38.75
CA ALA A 29 5.66 -6.83 40.00
C ALA A 29 6.43 -5.50 39.90
N SER A 30 7.62 -5.52 39.31
CA SER A 30 8.42 -4.30 39.07
C SER A 30 7.71 -3.32 38.12
N LEU A 31 7.13 -3.81 37.03
CA LEU A 31 6.41 -2.95 36.07
C LEU A 31 5.15 -2.32 36.67
N THR A 32 4.36 -3.11 37.41
CA THR A 32 3.14 -2.64 38.05
C THR A 32 3.44 -1.63 39.17
N GLU A 33 4.45 -1.88 40.00
CA GLU A 33 4.85 -0.96 41.07
C GLU A 33 5.34 0.37 40.49
N ASN A 34 6.26 0.32 39.51
CA ASN A 34 6.82 1.52 38.91
C ASN A 34 5.76 2.32 38.14
N GLY A 35 4.89 1.65 37.36
CA GLY A 35 3.85 2.32 36.58
C GLY A 35 2.74 2.99 37.40
N GLN A 36 2.56 2.63 38.68
CA GLN A 36 1.54 3.22 39.57
C GLN A 36 2.05 4.41 40.40
N HIS A 37 3.37 4.58 40.53
CA HIS A 37 3.96 5.53 41.48
C HIS A 37 4.82 6.64 40.85
N LEU A 38 5.42 6.42 39.67
CA LEU A 38 6.21 7.39 38.91
C LEU A 38 5.93 7.19 37.41
N GLU A 39 5.94 8.26 36.60
CA GLU A 39 5.86 8.11 35.14
C GLU A 39 7.11 7.37 34.64
N MET A 40 6.98 6.05 34.44
CA MET A 40 8.04 5.20 33.88
C MET A 40 8.44 5.72 32.51
N HIS A 41 9.75 5.79 32.25
CA HIS A 41 10.23 6.23 30.95
C HIS A 41 9.76 5.27 29.85
N PRO A 42 9.26 5.75 28.69
CA PRO A 42 8.70 4.88 27.65
C PRO A 42 9.64 3.75 27.19
N ALA A 43 10.94 4.01 27.12
CA ALA A 43 11.93 2.99 26.78
C ALA A 43 12.01 1.85 27.82
N GLU A 44 11.87 2.16 29.12
CA GLU A 44 11.85 1.16 30.19
C GLU A 44 10.59 0.31 30.12
N GLN A 45 9.45 0.95 29.83
CA GLN A 45 8.18 0.25 29.64
C GLN A 45 8.27 -0.74 28.46
N ILE A 46 8.77 -0.28 27.30
CA ILE A 46 8.98 -1.12 26.11
C ILE A 46 9.92 -2.28 26.41
N ALA A 47 11.02 -2.03 27.14
CA ALA A 47 11.97 -3.07 27.53
C ALA A 47 11.31 -4.13 28.45
N GLY A 48 10.43 -3.71 29.36
CA GLY A 48 9.65 -4.62 30.20
C GLY A 48 8.72 -5.53 29.41
N PHE A 49 7.99 -4.99 28.42
CA PHE A 49 7.16 -5.79 27.51
C PHE A 49 8.00 -6.78 26.69
N ARG A 50 9.19 -6.37 26.23
CA ARG A 50 10.14 -7.25 25.54
C ARG A 50 10.57 -8.42 26.44
N ALA A 51 10.90 -8.15 27.70
CA ALA A 51 11.30 -9.19 28.66
C ALA A 51 10.17 -10.19 28.90
N MET A 52 8.94 -9.71 29.09
CA MET A 52 7.76 -10.56 29.25
C MET A 52 7.52 -11.48 28.05
N ALA A 53 7.72 -10.99 26.82
CA ALA A 53 7.64 -11.82 25.62
C ALA A 53 8.81 -12.82 25.52
N ALA A 54 10.02 -12.45 25.92
CA ALA A 54 11.18 -13.35 25.96
C ALA A 54 11.00 -14.49 26.98
N GLU A 55 10.22 -14.26 28.04
CA GLU A 55 9.77 -15.29 28.99
C GLU A 55 8.65 -16.20 28.42
N GLY A 56 8.21 -15.98 27.17
CA GLY A 56 7.22 -16.80 26.47
C GLY A 56 5.76 -16.46 26.77
N LYS A 57 5.48 -15.33 27.43
CA LYS A 57 4.10 -14.91 27.74
C LYS A 57 3.41 -14.37 26.50
N THR A 58 2.15 -14.78 26.28
CA THR A 58 1.34 -14.27 25.16
C THR A 58 0.89 -12.81 25.42
N PRO A 59 0.47 -12.07 24.38
CA PRO A 59 -0.07 -10.72 24.58
C PRO A 59 -1.29 -10.68 25.52
N ALA A 60 -2.17 -11.68 25.44
CA ALA A 60 -3.33 -11.81 26.32
C ALA A 60 -2.89 -12.03 27.78
N GLN A 61 -1.99 -12.99 28.02
CA GLN A 61 -1.46 -13.27 29.37
C GLN A 61 -0.73 -12.06 29.98
N THR A 62 0.04 -11.35 29.15
CA THR A 62 0.76 -10.15 29.58
C THR A 62 -0.22 -9.02 29.90
N GLY A 63 -1.28 -8.87 29.10
CA GLY A 63 -2.36 -7.91 29.34
C GLY A 63 -3.10 -8.19 30.65
N ASP A 64 -3.50 -9.44 30.87
CA ASP A 64 -4.18 -9.88 32.10
C ASP A 64 -3.32 -9.63 33.35
N LEU A 65 -2.00 -9.84 33.25
CA LEU A 65 -1.08 -9.68 34.38
C LEU A 65 -0.80 -8.20 34.71
N LEU A 66 -0.71 -7.35 33.69
CA LEU A 66 -0.34 -5.94 33.84
C LEU A 66 -1.54 -4.98 33.85
N GLY A 67 -2.75 -5.47 33.55
CA GLY A 67 -3.97 -4.66 33.47
C GLY A 67 -4.12 -3.87 32.17
N TYR A 68 -3.48 -4.31 31.08
CA TYR A 68 -3.56 -3.66 29.77
C TYR A 68 -4.42 -4.44 28.78
N SER A 69 -5.02 -3.74 27.81
CA SER A 69 -5.74 -4.41 26.73
C SER A 69 -4.78 -5.19 25.83
N PRO A 70 -5.21 -6.31 25.20
CA PRO A 70 -4.37 -7.06 24.27
C PRO A 70 -3.78 -6.20 23.14
N ARG A 71 -4.57 -5.24 22.61
CA ARG A 71 -4.12 -4.28 21.59
C ARG A 71 -3.00 -3.37 22.10
N HIS A 72 -3.08 -2.91 23.35
CA HIS A 72 -2.00 -2.12 23.95
C HIS A 72 -0.71 -2.94 24.05
N VAL A 73 -0.81 -4.20 24.51
CA VAL A 73 0.35 -5.09 24.60
C VAL A 73 0.97 -5.35 23.22
N GLN A 74 0.14 -5.59 22.19
CA GLN A 74 0.63 -5.76 20.82
C GLN A 74 1.37 -4.51 20.31
N ARG A 75 0.85 -3.30 20.57
CA ARG A 75 1.52 -2.03 20.25
C ARG A 75 2.88 -1.94 20.94
N MET A 76 2.96 -2.26 22.22
CA MET A 76 4.23 -2.21 22.97
C MET A 76 5.23 -3.26 22.50
N LEU A 77 4.77 -4.47 22.15
CA LEU A 77 5.62 -5.49 21.56
C LEU A 77 6.12 -5.11 20.16
N LYS A 78 5.30 -4.41 19.37
CA LYS A 78 5.72 -3.85 18.07
C LYS A 78 6.84 -2.82 18.25
N LEU A 79 6.71 -1.90 19.21
CA LEU A 79 7.79 -0.96 19.57
C LEU A 79 9.03 -1.68 20.10
N ALA A 80 8.84 -2.74 20.87
CA ALA A 80 9.92 -3.61 21.32
C ALA A 80 10.57 -4.41 20.18
N GLY A 81 10.07 -4.37 18.95
CA GLY A 81 10.70 -4.94 17.77
C GLY A 81 11.61 -3.96 17.02
N LEU A 82 11.64 -2.68 17.39
CA LEU A 82 12.41 -1.65 16.68
C LEU A 82 13.91 -1.90 16.73
N ALA A 83 14.59 -1.40 15.69
CA ALA A 83 16.04 -1.39 15.58
C ALA A 83 16.69 -0.81 16.85
N PRO A 84 17.81 -1.41 17.34
CA PRO A 84 18.46 -0.98 18.58
C PRO A 84 18.75 0.52 18.63
N VAL A 85 19.21 1.11 17.52
CA VAL A 85 19.52 2.56 17.43
C VAL A 85 18.32 3.45 17.76
N SER A 86 17.11 3.06 17.36
CA SER A 86 15.90 3.82 17.62
C SER A 86 15.49 3.73 19.09
N LEU A 87 15.64 2.56 19.71
CA LEU A 87 15.36 2.37 21.13
C LEU A 87 16.39 3.07 22.03
N GLU A 88 17.65 3.07 21.64
CA GLU A 88 18.71 3.85 22.30
C GLU A 88 18.46 5.36 22.17
N ALA A 89 18.01 5.82 21.01
CA ALA A 89 17.63 7.22 20.81
C ALA A 89 16.42 7.62 21.67
N LEU A 90 15.43 6.74 21.81
CA LEU A 90 14.30 6.94 22.71
C LEU A 90 14.76 7.00 24.17
N ALA A 91 15.60 6.05 24.61
CA ALA A 91 16.13 6.01 25.98
C ALA A 91 16.99 7.23 26.34
N ALA A 92 17.55 7.91 25.33
CA ALA A 92 18.33 9.14 25.49
C ALA A 92 17.51 10.42 25.28
N ASP A 93 16.17 10.35 25.24
CA ASP A 93 15.25 11.48 24.99
C ASP A 93 15.54 12.25 23.68
N LYS A 94 16.21 11.61 22.70
CA LYS A 94 16.51 12.23 21.40
C LYS A 94 15.31 12.18 20.46
N ILE A 95 14.44 11.20 20.66
CA ILE A 95 13.17 11.03 19.95
C ILE A 95 12.06 10.70 20.94
N THR A 96 10.82 10.87 20.51
CA THR A 96 9.63 10.54 21.31
C THR A 96 9.03 9.19 20.91
N THR A 97 8.09 8.68 21.71
CA THR A 97 7.31 7.49 21.39
C THR A 97 6.63 7.59 20.02
N GLU A 98 6.15 8.78 19.62
CA GLU A 98 5.51 8.97 18.29
C GLU A 98 6.47 8.69 17.12
N HIS A 99 7.75 9.02 17.26
CA HIS A 99 8.76 8.69 16.24
C HIS A 99 8.94 7.17 16.14
N CYS A 100 8.94 6.49 17.30
CA CYS A 100 9.03 5.03 17.36
C CYS A 100 7.80 4.37 16.73
N GLN A 101 6.61 4.92 16.96
CA GLN A 101 5.38 4.46 16.32
C GLN A 101 5.43 4.61 14.79
N ALA A 102 5.96 5.74 14.29
CA ALA A 102 6.15 5.92 12.85
C ALA A 102 7.18 4.95 12.26
N LEU A 103 8.32 4.74 12.93
CA LEU A 103 9.32 3.77 12.49
C LEU A 103 8.80 2.31 12.52
N ALA A 104 7.87 2.01 13.43
CA ALA A 104 7.26 0.70 13.54
C ALA A 104 6.31 0.35 12.38
N LEU A 105 6.05 1.30 11.47
CA LEU A 105 5.41 1.04 10.17
C LEU A 105 6.34 0.31 9.20
N GLU A 106 7.64 0.21 9.48
CA GLU A 106 8.57 -0.62 8.72
C GLU A 106 8.94 -1.86 9.54
N ASP A 107 8.94 -3.04 8.92
CA ASP A 107 9.23 -4.31 9.60
C ASP A 107 10.71 -4.68 9.53
N ASN A 108 11.41 -4.26 8.48
CA ASN A 108 12.83 -4.54 8.28
C ASN A 108 13.69 -3.60 9.13
N PRO A 109 14.48 -4.12 10.11
CA PRO A 109 15.32 -3.29 10.98
C PRO A 109 16.37 -2.47 10.22
N ASP A 110 16.93 -2.99 9.13
CA ASP A 110 17.91 -2.26 8.32
C ASP A 110 17.26 -1.08 7.61
N ARG A 111 16.04 -1.27 7.06
CA ARG A 111 15.27 -0.17 6.45
C ARG A 111 14.83 0.86 7.50
N GLN A 112 14.45 0.43 8.70
CA GLN A 112 14.16 1.35 9.82
C GLN A 112 15.35 2.26 10.11
N VAL A 113 16.57 1.72 10.17
CA VAL A 113 17.80 2.50 10.39
C VAL A 113 18.01 3.50 9.24
N GLN A 114 17.89 3.06 7.99
CA GLN A 114 18.06 3.93 6.83
C GLN A 114 17.06 5.09 6.81
N VAL A 115 15.78 4.80 7.09
CA VAL A 115 14.72 5.82 7.17
C VAL A 115 15.01 6.79 8.32
N TYR A 116 15.38 6.28 9.49
CA TYR A 116 15.71 7.09 10.65
C TYR A 116 16.86 8.06 10.35
N GLU A 117 17.95 7.57 9.77
CA GLU A 117 19.11 8.38 9.37
C GLU A 117 18.76 9.40 8.27
N ALA A 118 17.92 9.01 7.29
CA ALA A 118 17.44 9.93 6.26
C ALA A 118 16.58 11.05 6.86
N ALA A 119 15.65 10.72 7.75
CA ALA A 119 14.81 11.70 8.43
C ALA A 119 15.64 12.63 9.33
N CYS A 120 16.68 12.14 10.00
CA CYS A 120 17.61 12.97 10.76
C CYS A 120 18.37 13.95 9.85
N ARG A 121 18.82 13.51 8.66
CA ARG A 121 19.54 14.37 7.70
C ARG A 121 18.66 15.47 7.11
N GLU A 122 17.38 15.19 6.90
CA GLU A 122 16.41 16.17 6.40
C GLU A 122 15.94 17.15 7.49
N GLY A 123 15.91 16.68 8.74
CA GLY A 123 15.44 17.45 9.88
C GLY A 123 16.43 18.49 10.41
N TRP A 124 15.89 19.51 11.08
CA TRP A 124 16.71 20.55 11.71
C TRP A 124 17.47 20.01 12.92
N ASN A 125 18.78 20.32 13.03
CA ASN A 125 19.64 19.89 14.13
C ASN A 125 19.68 18.36 14.35
N ASN A 126 19.63 17.59 13.26
CA ASN A 126 19.58 16.13 13.26
C ASN A 126 18.36 15.53 14.00
N LYS A 127 17.30 16.33 14.22
CA LYS A 127 16.05 15.86 14.82
C LYS A 127 15.09 15.45 13.71
N PRO A 128 14.71 14.16 13.64
CA PRO A 128 13.79 13.70 12.60
C PRO A 128 12.39 14.26 12.85
N GLU A 129 11.63 14.52 11.78
CA GLU A 129 10.20 14.82 11.88
C GLU A 129 9.38 13.54 11.70
N VAL A 130 8.37 13.33 12.54
CA VAL A 130 7.44 12.17 12.44
C VAL A 130 6.81 12.07 11.05
N ARG A 131 6.40 13.21 10.47
CA ARG A 131 5.81 13.27 9.12
C ARG A 131 6.79 12.78 8.05
N VAL A 132 8.07 13.15 8.14
CA VAL A 132 9.11 12.74 7.19
C VAL A 132 9.36 11.23 7.30
N ILE A 133 9.46 10.69 8.52
CA ILE A 133 9.58 9.24 8.74
C ILE A 133 8.43 8.49 8.08
N ARG A 134 7.17 8.91 8.34
CA ARG A 134 5.99 8.27 7.75
C ARG A 134 6.07 8.31 6.23
N ASN A 135 6.34 9.48 5.65
CA ASN A 135 6.45 9.64 4.20
C ASN A 135 7.53 8.73 3.61
N LEU A 136 8.74 8.68 4.19
CA LEU A 136 9.82 7.82 3.70
C LEU A 136 9.47 6.33 3.74
N ILE A 137 8.65 5.89 4.71
CA ILE A 137 8.20 4.50 4.80
C ILE A 137 7.11 4.22 3.78
N THR A 138 6.12 5.11 3.69
CA THR A 138 4.90 4.92 2.89
C THR A 138 4.99 5.44 1.46
N ASP A 139 6.10 6.04 1.01
CA ASP A 139 6.22 6.60 -0.35
C ASP A 139 6.01 5.54 -1.45
N SER A 140 6.48 4.31 -1.19
CA SER A 140 6.25 3.16 -2.06
C SER A 140 4.97 2.39 -1.72
N GLN A 141 4.19 2.86 -0.75
CA GLN A 141 2.99 2.17 -0.26
C GLN A 141 1.75 3.01 -0.49
N VAL A 142 0.61 2.32 -0.51
CA VAL A 142 -0.69 2.96 -0.60
C VAL A 142 -1.59 2.41 0.49
N SER A 143 -2.40 3.29 1.06
CA SER A 143 -3.41 2.88 2.03
C SER A 143 -4.42 1.95 1.35
N THR A 144 -4.84 0.91 2.07
CA THR A 144 -5.96 0.06 1.66
C THR A 144 -7.30 0.76 1.87
N LEU A 145 -7.35 1.77 2.73
CA LEU A 145 -8.54 2.60 2.95
C LEU A 145 -8.67 3.64 1.86
N ASN A 146 -9.90 3.82 1.37
CA ASN A 146 -10.28 4.82 0.36
C ASN A 146 -9.46 4.74 -0.94
N ASN A 147 -8.93 3.56 -1.26
CA ASN A 147 -8.18 3.31 -2.49
C ASN A 147 -9.02 2.48 -3.45
N SER A 148 -9.54 3.11 -4.50
CA SER A 148 -10.41 2.47 -5.48
C SER A 148 -9.75 1.29 -6.20
N LYS A 149 -8.44 1.35 -6.47
CA LYS A 149 -7.69 0.23 -7.05
C LYS A 149 -7.70 -0.98 -6.10
N TYR A 150 -7.44 -0.74 -4.81
CA TYR A 150 -7.44 -1.80 -3.81
C TYR A 150 -8.83 -2.42 -3.64
N THR A 151 -9.87 -1.58 -3.56
CA THR A 151 -11.28 -2.04 -3.49
C THR A 151 -11.65 -2.88 -4.72
N PHE A 152 -11.24 -2.45 -5.91
CA PHE A 152 -11.53 -3.18 -7.13
C PHE A 152 -10.78 -4.49 -7.21
N VAL A 153 -9.47 -4.52 -6.92
CA VAL A 153 -8.66 -5.75 -6.90
C VAL A 153 -9.22 -6.73 -5.87
N GLY A 154 -9.50 -6.23 -4.68
CA GLY A 154 -10.01 -6.96 -3.53
C GLY A 154 -8.89 -7.53 -2.66
N GLU A 155 -9.17 -7.64 -1.36
CA GLU A 155 -8.21 -8.12 -0.34
C GLU A 155 -7.65 -9.51 -0.65
N LYS A 156 -8.43 -10.38 -1.28
CA LYS A 156 -8.02 -11.76 -1.62
C LYS A 156 -6.87 -11.85 -2.63
N ALA A 157 -6.55 -10.77 -3.33
CA ALA A 157 -5.41 -10.73 -4.23
C ALA A 157 -4.07 -10.61 -3.48
N PHE A 158 -4.12 -10.24 -2.20
CA PHE A 158 -2.95 -10.06 -1.36
C PHE A 158 -2.96 -11.09 -0.24
N SER A 159 -1.78 -11.60 0.08
CA SER A 159 -1.57 -12.37 1.31
C SER A 159 -1.64 -11.45 2.52
N GLY A 160 -1.96 -12.01 3.69
CA GLY A 160 -2.02 -11.25 4.94
C GLY A 160 -0.68 -10.61 5.33
N ASP A 161 0.43 -11.12 4.81
CA ASP A 161 1.79 -10.58 5.04
C ASP A 161 2.12 -9.41 4.09
N GLU A 162 1.44 -9.31 2.94
CA GLU A 162 1.57 -8.18 2.00
C GLU A 162 0.75 -6.96 2.44
N ILE A 163 -0.28 -7.19 3.27
CA ILE A 163 -1.07 -6.12 3.89
C ILE A 163 -0.46 -5.80 5.25
N ARG A 164 0.28 -4.71 5.32
CA ARG A 164 0.84 -4.25 6.58
C ARG A 164 -0.21 -3.49 7.38
N ALA A 165 -0.62 -4.04 8.52
CA ALA A 165 -1.53 -3.36 9.43
C ALA A 165 -0.83 -2.21 10.18
N ASP A 166 -1.46 -1.03 10.20
CA ASP A 166 -1.04 0.05 11.10
C ASP A 166 -1.65 -0.15 12.49
N LEU A 167 -0.87 -0.76 13.37
CA LEU A 167 -1.31 -1.01 14.75
C LEU A 167 -1.55 0.28 15.54
N PHE A 168 -0.95 1.40 15.15
CA PHE A 168 -0.99 2.67 15.89
C PHE A 168 -2.05 3.63 15.40
N SER A 169 -2.57 3.44 14.18
CA SER A 169 -3.81 4.09 13.73
C SER A 169 -5.04 3.55 14.47
N ASP A 170 -6.04 4.41 14.64
CA ASP A 170 -7.37 4.03 15.14
C ASP A 170 -8.29 3.54 14.01
N GLU A 171 -7.93 3.81 12.75
CA GLU A 171 -8.64 3.34 11.56
C GLU A 171 -8.27 1.88 11.24
N GLN A 172 -9.25 1.09 10.78
CA GLN A 172 -9.07 -0.31 10.41
C GLN A 172 -8.48 -0.42 8.99
N GLY A 173 -7.30 0.15 8.80
CA GLY A 173 -6.59 0.21 7.52
C GLY A 173 -5.23 -0.48 7.55
N GLY A 174 -4.76 -0.85 6.37
CA GLY A 174 -3.41 -1.34 6.14
C GLY A 174 -2.73 -0.57 5.02
N PHE A 175 -1.49 -0.95 4.77
CA PHE A 175 -0.69 -0.45 3.66
C PHE A 175 -0.27 -1.63 2.81
N VAL A 176 -0.36 -1.46 1.49
CA VAL A 176 0.14 -2.41 0.50
C VAL A 176 1.18 -1.71 -0.37
N ASP A 177 2.15 -2.48 -0.87
CA ASP A 177 3.12 -1.95 -1.82
C ASP A 177 2.42 -1.51 -3.13
N LYS A 178 2.82 -0.34 -3.64
CA LYS A 178 2.21 0.26 -4.84
C LYS A 178 2.44 -0.59 -6.08
N LEU A 179 3.62 -1.18 -6.25
CA LEU A 179 3.93 -2.04 -7.39
C LEU A 179 3.12 -3.33 -7.33
N ALA A 180 3.00 -3.93 -6.13
CA ALA A 180 2.16 -5.10 -5.92
C ALA A 180 0.69 -4.79 -6.27
N LEU A 181 0.16 -3.65 -5.83
CA LEU A 181 -1.20 -3.24 -6.18
C LEU A 181 -1.37 -3.00 -7.68
N ASP A 182 -0.45 -2.30 -8.33
CA ASP A 182 -0.53 -2.04 -9.78
C ASP A 182 -0.41 -3.33 -10.59
N THR A 183 0.36 -4.31 -10.12
CA THR A 183 0.48 -5.64 -10.75
C THR A 183 -0.82 -6.43 -10.62
N ALA A 184 -1.37 -6.53 -9.40
CA ALA A 184 -2.63 -7.23 -9.15
C ALA A 184 -3.82 -6.56 -9.87
N LEU A 185 -3.79 -5.23 -10.00
CA LEU A 185 -4.74 -4.48 -10.81
C LEU A 185 -4.65 -4.87 -12.28
N LEU A 186 -3.45 -4.86 -12.86
CA LEU A 186 -3.25 -5.22 -14.27
C LEU A 186 -3.71 -6.66 -14.55
N GLU A 187 -3.38 -7.61 -13.67
CA GLU A 187 -3.84 -9.00 -13.78
C GLU A 187 -5.36 -9.10 -13.74
N LYS A 188 -6.02 -8.37 -12.84
CA LYS A 188 -7.49 -8.36 -12.77
C LYS A 188 -8.12 -7.71 -14.00
N LEU A 189 -7.55 -6.62 -14.51
CA LEU A 189 -8.03 -6.00 -15.75
C LEU A 189 -7.88 -6.93 -16.95
N GLN A 190 -6.77 -7.65 -17.04
CA GLN A 190 -6.54 -8.66 -18.07
C GLN A 190 -7.56 -9.79 -17.98
N TRP A 191 -7.83 -10.30 -16.77
CA TRP A 191 -8.86 -11.31 -16.55
C TRP A 191 -10.25 -10.83 -16.95
N VAL A 192 -10.63 -9.59 -16.62
CA VAL A 192 -11.92 -9.00 -17.06
C VAL A 192 -11.96 -8.89 -18.59
N ALA A 193 -10.86 -8.48 -19.23
CA ALA A 193 -10.77 -8.39 -20.68
C ALA A 193 -10.95 -9.76 -21.36
N GLU A 194 -10.39 -10.82 -20.78
CA GLU A 194 -10.56 -12.21 -21.24
C GLU A 194 -12.02 -12.69 -21.10
N CYS A 195 -12.64 -12.44 -19.95
CA CYS A 195 -14.07 -12.74 -19.74
C CYS A 195 -14.96 -12.04 -20.80
N LEU A 196 -14.70 -10.75 -21.07
CA LEU A 196 -15.43 -10.00 -22.11
C LEU A 196 -15.16 -10.55 -23.50
N LYS A 197 -13.91 -10.93 -23.80
CA LYS A 197 -13.55 -11.56 -25.08
C LYS A 197 -14.35 -12.83 -25.31
N GLU A 198 -14.43 -13.71 -24.32
CA GLU A 198 -15.13 -15.00 -24.43
C GLU A 198 -16.66 -14.81 -24.50
N ALA A 199 -17.21 -13.92 -23.68
CA ALA A 199 -18.65 -13.66 -23.64
C ALA A 199 -19.17 -12.94 -24.89
N GLU A 200 -18.41 -11.97 -25.40
CA GLU A 200 -18.82 -11.12 -26.53
C GLU A 200 -18.25 -11.62 -27.87
N GLY A 201 -17.23 -12.48 -27.89
CA GLY A 201 -16.67 -13.07 -29.11
C GLY A 201 -15.67 -12.18 -29.86
N TRP A 202 -14.87 -11.38 -29.14
CA TRP A 202 -13.83 -10.54 -29.74
C TRP A 202 -12.61 -11.35 -30.18
N ALA A 203 -11.91 -10.87 -31.22
CA ALA A 203 -10.73 -11.55 -31.76
C ALA A 203 -9.56 -11.59 -30.75
N TRP A 204 -9.36 -10.50 -30.03
CA TRP A 204 -8.31 -10.35 -29.03
C TRP A 204 -8.78 -9.47 -27.86
N CYS A 205 -8.01 -9.46 -26.78
CA CYS A 205 -8.27 -8.60 -25.64
C CYS A 205 -6.97 -8.16 -24.97
N ALA A 206 -7.02 -7.04 -24.24
CA ALA A 206 -5.92 -6.60 -23.41
C ALA A 206 -6.41 -5.86 -22.16
N GLY A 207 -5.83 -6.20 -21.00
CA GLY A 207 -5.85 -5.39 -19.79
C GLY A 207 -4.70 -4.39 -19.82
N ARG A 208 -4.98 -3.11 -19.57
CA ARG A 208 -3.97 -2.04 -19.55
C ARG A 208 -4.15 -1.12 -18.35
N MET A 209 -3.08 -0.48 -17.90
CA MET A 209 -3.18 0.56 -16.86
C MET A 209 -3.87 1.83 -17.37
N GLU A 210 -3.69 2.15 -18.65
CA GLU A 210 -4.25 3.34 -19.30
C GLU A 210 -5.14 2.93 -20.50
N PRO A 211 -6.20 3.71 -20.79
CA PRO A 211 -7.03 3.48 -21.97
C PRO A 211 -6.24 3.69 -23.25
N VAL A 212 -6.65 3.01 -24.32
CA VAL A 212 -6.13 3.26 -25.67
C VAL A 212 -6.48 4.70 -26.03
N SER A 213 -5.45 5.49 -26.32
CA SER A 213 -5.58 6.87 -26.75
C SER A 213 -5.87 6.95 -28.26
N ARG A 214 -6.71 7.92 -28.67
CA ARG A 214 -6.89 8.29 -30.09
C ARG A 214 -5.73 9.11 -30.65
N TYR A 215 -4.72 9.43 -29.83
CA TYR A 215 -3.58 10.28 -30.15
C TYR A 215 -2.28 9.69 -29.57
N GLY A 216 -1.14 10.09 -30.14
CA GLY A 216 0.18 9.66 -29.67
C GLY A 216 0.57 8.27 -30.13
N GLU A 217 1.47 7.62 -29.40
CA GLU A 217 2.10 6.33 -29.75
C GLU A 217 1.07 5.21 -29.93
N ASP A 218 -0.04 5.23 -29.17
CA ASP A 218 -1.12 4.26 -29.33
C ASP A 218 -1.73 4.24 -30.73
N THR A 219 -1.64 5.35 -31.49
CA THR A 219 -2.18 5.40 -32.86
C THR A 219 -1.34 4.62 -33.87
N GLU A 220 -0.12 4.26 -33.52
CA GLU A 220 0.76 3.43 -34.36
C GLU A 220 0.36 1.95 -34.25
N VAL A 221 -0.09 1.52 -33.08
CA VAL A 221 -0.44 0.12 -32.77
C VAL A 221 -1.93 -0.14 -32.89
N TYR A 222 -2.77 0.81 -32.46
CA TYR A 222 -4.20 0.64 -32.33
C TYR A 222 -4.98 1.60 -33.24
N ARG A 223 -6.16 1.16 -33.66
CA ARG A 223 -7.21 1.98 -34.26
C ARG A 223 -8.53 1.66 -33.57
N ILE A 224 -9.05 2.64 -32.85
CA ILE A 224 -10.38 2.58 -32.23
C ILE A 224 -11.42 2.82 -33.33
N GLN A 225 -12.28 1.83 -33.56
CA GLN A 225 -13.41 1.99 -34.48
C GLN A 225 -14.49 2.87 -33.86
N ASP A 226 -15.29 3.52 -34.70
CA ASP A 226 -16.46 4.24 -34.22
C ASP A 226 -17.52 3.25 -33.78
N GLU A 227 -18.16 3.56 -32.65
CA GLU A 227 -19.17 2.71 -32.06
C GLU A 227 -20.43 2.73 -32.95
N PRO A 228 -20.92 1.55 -33.41
CA PRO A 228 -22.08 1.49 -34.27
C PRO A 228 -23.35 1.90 -33.51
N ASP A 229 -24.36 2.41 -34.21
CA ASP A 229 -25.63 2.79 -33.57
C ASP A 229 -26.29 1.57 -32.91
N ALA A 230 -26.70 1.72 -31.65
CA ALA A 230 -27.32 0.65 -30.87
C ALA A 230 -28.55 0.05 -31.58
N VAL A 231 -28.62 -1.28 -31.60
CA VAL A 231 -29.71 -2.02 -32.25
C VAL A 231 -30.64 -2.61 -31.19
N TYR A 232 -31.75 -1.93 -30.94
CA TYR A 232 -32.78 -2.35 -30.01
C TYR A 232 -33.78 -3.31 -30.66
N THR A 233 -34.26 -4.27 -29.89
CA THR A 233 -35.45 -5.07 -30.24
C THR A 233 -36.72 -4.28 -29.91
N GLU A 234 -37.86 -4.64 -30.53
CA GLU A 234 -39.15 -4.00 -30.22
C GLU A 234 -39.52 -4.10 -28.74
N GLN A 235 -39.17 -5.21 -28.09
CA GLN A 235 -39.41 -5.41 -26.65
C GLN A 235 -38.54 -4.50 -25.78
N GLU A 236 -37.26 -4.34 -26.14
CA GLU A 236 -36.34 -3.44 -25.42
C GLU A 236 -36.74 -1.97 -25.59
N GLN A 237 -37.20 -1.57 -26.78
CA GLN A 237 -37.72 -0.22 -27.01
C GLN A 237 -38.97 0.05 -26.15
N GLN A 238 -39.95 -0.85 -26.17
CA GLN A 238 -41.14 -0.74 -25.32
C GLN A 238 -40.76 -0.66 -23.83
N ARG A 239 -39.79 -1.48 -23.40
CA ARG A 239 -39.33 -1.48 -22.01
C ARG A 239 -38.62 -0.19 -21.62
N LEU A 240 -37.79 0.37 -22.51
CA LEU A 240 -37.14 1.66 -22.30
C LEU A 240 -38.17 2.79 -22.22
N ASP A 241 -39.16 2.80 -23.12
CA ASP A 241 -40.24 3.79 -23.10
C ASP A 241 -41.02 3.73 -21.77
N GLU A 242 -41.39 2.51 -21.30
CA GLU A 242 -42.03 2.30 -20.00
C GLU A 242 -41.16 2.78 -18.83
N LEU A 243 -39.87 2.43 -18.83
CA LEU A 243 -38.93 2.82 -17.77
C LEU A 243 -38.71 4.33 -17.73
N GLN A 244 -38.63 4.99 -18.89
CA GLN A 244 -38.51 6.45 -19.00
C GLN A 244 -39.77 7.14 -18.47
N GLU A 245 -40.96 6.67 -18.84
CA GLU A 245 -42.22 7.21 -18.30
C GLU A 245 -42.28 7.09 -16.76
N LEU A 246 -41.92 5.93 -16.22
CA LEU A 246 -41.89 5.70 -14.77
C LEU A 246 -40.84 6.57 -14.06
N TYR A 247 -39.68 6.77 -14.69
CA TYR A 247 -38.62 7.62 -14.16
C TYR A 247 -39.04 9.10 -14.13
N ASP A 248 -39.66 9.59 -15.20
CA ASP A 248 -40.18 10.97 -15.30
C ASP A 248 -41.32 11.25 -14.29
N GLU A 249 -42.14 10.23 -14.00
CA GLU A 249 -43.15 10.26 -12.94
C GLU A 249 -42.52 10.20 -11.53
N ASN A 250 -41.43 9.44 -11.37
CA ASN A 250 -40.74 9.25 -10.10
C ASN A 250 -39.54 10.21 -9.96
N GLN A 251 -39.85 11.49 -9.72
CA GLN A 251 -38.84 12.57 -9.60
C GLN A 251 -38.08 12.58 -8.26
N THR A 252 -38.01 11.45 -7.56
CA THR A 252 -37.35 11.34 -6.27
C THR A 252 -36.27 10.28 -6.31
N ALA A 253 -35.04 10.65 -5.96
CA ALA A 253 -33.96 9.70 -5.75
C ALA A 253 -34.35 8.68 -4.69
N SER A 254 -34.51 7.43 -5.11
CA SER A 254 -35.03 6.29 -4.37
C SER A 254 -34.33 5.02 -4.85
N ASP A 255 -34.33 3.98 -4.01
CA ASP A 255 -33.86 2.64 -4.43
C ASP A 255 -34.60 2.17 -5.71
N GLU A 256 -35.85 2.59 -5.90
CA GLU A 256 -36.63 2.28 -7.10
C GLU A 256 -36.08 2.99 -8.35
N THR A 257 -35.69 4.27 -8.27
CA THR A 257 -35.10 4.98 -9.42
C THR A 257 -33.72 4.43 -9.77
N ASP A 258 -32.91 4.05 -8.77
CA ASP A 258 -31.61 3.43 -8.99
C ASP A 258 -31.73 2.08 -9.72
N THR A 259 -32.76 1.30 -9.39
CA THR A 259 -33.05 0.04 -10.11
C THR A 259 -33.50 0.27 -11.54
N MET A 260 -34.28 1.32 -11.80
CA MET A 260 -34.71 1.70 -13.15
C MET A 260 -33.53 2.14 -14.01
N GLU A 261 -32.67 3.02 -13.49
CA GLU A 261 -31.43 3.45 -14.17
C GLU A 261 -30.55 2.25 -14.53
N SER A 262 -30.36 1.33 -13.59
CA SER A 262 -29.58 0.11 -13.82
C SER A 262 -30.18 -0.78 -14.91
N GLU A 263 -31.51 -0.87 -15.00
CA GLU A 263 -32.21 -1.64 -16.04
C GLU A 263 -32.06 -0.96 -17.41
N ILE A 264 -32.20 0.37 -17.48
CA ILE A 264 -31.97 1.16 -18.70
C ILE A 264 -30.55 0.94 -19.21
N GLU A 265 -29.54 1.13 -18.37
CA GLU A 265 -28.13 0.94 -18.73
C GLU A 265 -27.85 -0.49 -19.25
N ALA A 266 -28.47 -1.50 -18.66
CA ALA A 266 -28.34 -2.89 -19.09
C ALA A 266 -28.93 -3.12 -20.49
N ILE A 267 -30.10 -2.54 -20.78
CA ILE A 267 -30.74 -2.62 -22.10
C ILE A 267 -29.89 -1.90 -23.15
N GLU A 268 -29.44 -0.67 -22.85
CA GLU A 268 -28.59 0.11 -23.75
C GLU A 268 -27.27 -0.62 -24.05
N CYS A 269 -26.61 -1.17 -23.02
CA CYS A 269 -25.41 -1.99 -23.20
C CYS A 269 -25.67 -3.21 -24.09
N ALA A 270 -26.78 -3.92 -23.90
CA ALA A 270 -27.12 -5.09 -24.70
C ALA A 270 -27.40 -4.72 -26.18
N ALA A 271 -28.11 -3.62 -26.42
CA ALA A 271 -28.38 -3.10 -27.76
C ALA A 271 -27.10 -2.62 -28.45
N GLN A 272 -26.21 -1.97 -27.71
CA GLN A 272 -24.91 -1.54 -28.18
C GLN A 272 -24.01 -2.72 -28.55
N LEU A 273 -23.98 -3.76 -27.72
CA LEU A 273 -23.28 -5.00 -28.03
C LEU A 273 -23.85 -5.63 -29.31
N ARG A 274 -25.17 -5.71 -29.45
CA ARG A 274 -25.84 -6.30 -30.62
C ARG A 274 -25.50 -5.58 -31.93
N ALA A 275 -25.23 -4.28 -31.87
CA ALA A 275 -24.82 -3.50 -33.04
C ALA A 275 -23.45 -3.93 -33.59
N TRP A 276 -22.57 -4.51 -32.76
CA TRP A 276 -21.30 -5.08 -33.21
C TRP A 276 -21.53 -6.43 -33.92
N THR A 277 -21.40 -6.44 -35.25
CA THR A 277 -21.53 -7.67 -36.05
C THR A 277 -20.40 -8.67 -35.78
N LEU A 278 -20.65 -9.95 -36.06
CA LEU A 278 -19.62 -11.00 -35.91
C LEU A 278 -18.34 -10.70 -36.70
N GLU A 279 -18.47 -10.11 -37.90
CA GLU A 279 -17.33 -9.71 -38.72
C GLU A 279 -16.50 -8.60 -38.07
N MET A 280 -17.16 -7.59 -37.49
CA MET A 280 -16.48 -6.51 -36.78
C MET A 280 -15.75 -7.04 -35.55
N ARG A 281 -16.41 -7.89 -34.75
CA ARG A 281 -15.80 -8.51 -33.57
C ARG A 281 -14.62 -9.43 -33.92
N ALA A 282 -14.66 -10.10 -35.06
CA ALA A 282 -13.57 -10.95 -35.55
C ALA A 282 -12.33 -10.17 -36.02
N GLN A 283 -12.45 -8.86 -36.29
CA GLN A 283 -11.35 -7.99 -36.72
C GLN A 283 -10.89 -6.99 -35.65
N SER A 284 -11.56 -6.99 -34.50
CA SER A 284 -11.30 -6.06 -33.42
C SER A 284 -11.30 -6.74 -32.06
N GLY A 285 -10.81 -6.04 -31.08
CA GLY A 285 -10.63 -6.50 -29.72
C GLY A 285 -11.32 -5.60 -28.72
N VAL A 286 -11.33 -6.07 -27.49
CA VAL A 286 -11.77 -5.33 -26.31
C VAL A 286 -10.57 -4.99 -25.43
N VAL A 287 -10.44 -3.72 -25.06
CA VAL A 287 -9.42 -3.27 -24.12
C VAL A 287 -10.10 -2.82 -22.84
N VAL A 288 -9.63 -3.35 -21.72
CA VAL A 288 -10.10 -2.97 -20.39
C VAL A 288 -8.97 -2.22 -19.69
N SER A 289 -9.29 -1.04 -19.18
CA SER A 289 -8.32 -0.16 -18.54
C SER A 289 -8.85 0.41 -17.24
N TRP A 290 -7.99 1.05 -16.46
CA TRP A 290 -8.38 1.73 -15.23
C TRP A 290 -8.38 3.24 -15.41
N ARG A 291 -9.51 3.90 -15.14
CA ARG A 291 -9.62 5.35 -15.28
C ARG A 291 -10.55 5.92 -14.21
N HIS A 292 -10.12 7.01 -13.56
CA HIS A 292 -10.92 7.75 -12.58
C HIS A 292 -11.50 6.92 -11.41
N GLY A 293 -10.91 5.76 -11.11
CA GLY A 293 -11.36 4.90 -10.02
C GLY A 293 -12.31 3.78 -10.44
N GLU A 294 -12.54 3.61 -11.74
CA GLU A 294 -13.43 2.60 -12.30
C GLU A 294 -12.79 1.92 -13.52
N ILE A 295 -13.40 0.82 -13.96
CA ILE A 295 -13.00 0.14 -15.19
C ILE A 295 -13.52 0.91 -16.40
N CYS A 296 -12.68 1.05 -17.42
CA CYS A 296 -13.03 1.62 -18.70
C CYS A 296 -12.89 0.54 -19.78
N VAL A 297 -14.01 0.17 -20.39
CA VAL A 297 -14.09 -0.85 -21.44
C VAL A 297 -14.16 -0.15 -22.80
N GLN A 298 -13.18 -0.41 -23.67
CA GLN A 298 -13.13 0.08 -25.04
C GLN A 298 -13.30 -1.09 -26.00
N ARG A 299 -14.45 -1.13 -26.68
CA ARG A 299 -14.78 -2.13 -27.70
C ARG A 299 -14.36 -1.64 -29.08
N GLY A 300 -14.21 -2.56 -30.04
CA GLY A 300 -13.88 -2.19 -31.42
C GLY A 300 -12.44 -1.70 -31.62
N VAL A 301 -11.49 -2.14 -30.79
CA VAL A 301 -10.08 -1.75 -30.97
C VAL A 301 -9.43 -2.70 -31.97
N SER A 302 -9.04 -2.20 -33.14
CA SER A 302 -8.30 -2.97 -34.14
C SER A 302 -6.80 -2.76 -33.99
N LEU A 303 -6.02 -3.83 -34.18
CA LEU A 303 -4.56 -3.73 -34.29
C LEU A 303 -4.22 -3.26 -35.70
N ARG A 304 -3.34 -2.29 -35.82
CA ARG A 304 -2.75 -1.97 -37.13
C ARG A 304 -1.79 -3.09 -37.49
N GLU A 305 -1.93 -3.65 -38.69
CA GLU A 305 -0.86 -4.45 -39.26
C GLU A 305 0.38 -3.56 -39.32
N GLN A 306 1.48 -4.00 -38.71
CA GLN A 306 2.77 -3.37 -38.95
C GLN A 306 2.99 -3.49 -40.45
N SER A 307 2.94 -2.37 -41.18
CA SER A 307 3.44 -2.37 -42.54
C SER A 307 4.88 -2.85 -42.45
N GLU A 308 5.22 -3.94 -43.13
CA GLU A 308 6.58 -4.31 -43.47
C GLU A 308 7.16 -3.20 -44.37
N THR A 309 7.38 -2.02 -43.81
CA THR A 309 8.27 -1.02 -44.38
C THR A 309 9.66 -1.44 -43.94
N GLU A 310 10.29 -2.22 -44.81
CA GLU A 310 11.73 -2.38 -45.02
C GLU A 310 12.62 -2.07 -43.81
N ASP A 311 13.31 -3.11 -43.32
CA ASP A 311 14.54 -3.01 -42.52
C ASP A 311 15.56 -2.09 -43.25
N GLU A 312 15.45 -0.77 -43.05
CA GLU A 312 16.62 0.10 -43.11
C GLU A 312 17.32 -0.01 -41.75
N PRO A 313 18.52 -0.60 -41.67
CA PRO A 313 19.24 -0.67 -40.42
C PRO A 313 19.51 0.75 -39.95
N ALA A 314 18.88 1.14 -38.85
CA ALA A 314 19.11 2.41 -38.18
C ALA A 314 20.62 2.57 -37.93
N GLN A 315 21.24 3.49 -38.66
CA GLN A 315 22.57 3.98 -38.33
C GLN A 315 22.47 4.66 -36.96
N VAL A 316 22.96 3.96 -35.94
CA VAL A 316 23.20 4.53 -34.62
C VAL A 316 24.16 5.71 -34.82
N PRO A 317 23.79 6.96 -34.47
CA PRO A 317 24.74 8.04 -34.47
C PRO A 317 25.72 7.78 -33.32
N VAL A 318 26.90 7.25 -33.68
CA VAL A 318 28.05 7.18 -32.78
C VAL A 318 28.43 8.62 -32.45
N TYR A 319 28.06 9.07 -31.26
CA TYR A 319 28.63 10.29 -30.69
C TYR A 319 30.11 10.03 -30.41
N GLU A 320 30.97 10.39 -31.37
CA GLU A 320 32.40 10.56 -31.13
C GLU A 320 32.60 11.70 -30.13
N ARG A 321 32.90 11.32 -28.89
CA ARG A 321 33.33 12.26 -27.86
C ARG A 321 34.69 12.82 -28.27
N GLN A 322 34.73 14.09 -28.66
CA GLN A 322 35.99 14.79 -28.92
C GLN A 322 36.87 14.77 -27.66
N PRO A 323 38.14 14.31 -27.75
CA PRO A 323 39.03 14.31 -26.61
C PRO A 323 39.53 15.74 -26.33
N GLU A 324 39.37 16.20 -25.09
CA GLU A 324 40.03 17.42 -24.59
C GLU A 324 41.56 17.23 -24.57
N PRO A 325 42.34 18.28 -24.89
CA PRO A 325 43.78 18.18 -24.92
C PRO A 325 44.39 18.29 -23.52
N VAL A 326 45.53 17.61 -23.39
CA VAL A 326 46.63 17.72 -22.42
C VAL A 326 46.39 17.22 -20.98
N ASP A 327 46.99 16.07 -20.67
CA ASP A 327 48.26 16.11 -19.95
C ASP A 327 49.13 14.88 -20.27
N GLU A 328 50.40 15.18 -20.58
CA GLU A 328 51.49 14.27 -20.91
C GLU A 328 51.80 13.32 -19.75
N ILE A 329 51.59 12.01 -19.90
CA ILE A 329 52.35 11.03 -19.11
C ILE A 329 52.76 9.83 -19.98
N SER A 330 54.07 9.69 -20.09
CA SER A 330 54.80 8.57 -20.66
C SER A 330 54.47 7.24 -19.95
N VAL A 331 54.25 6.19 -20.72
CA VAL A 331 54.35 4.77 -20.29
C VAL A 331 55.82 4.36 -20.53
N PRO A 332 56.52 3.49 -19.75
CA PRO A 332 56.01 2.24 -19.18
C PRO A 332 56.61 1.78 -17.84
N LEU A 333 56.06 0.70 -17.25
CA LEU A 333 56.79 -0.57 -17.03
C LEU A 333 56.04 -1.53 -16.09
N LEU A 334 55.66 -2.67 -16.65
CA LEU A 334 55.56 -3.96 -15.96
C LEU A 334 56.92 -4.27 -15.29
N THR A 335 56.98 -4.50 -13.97
CA THR A 335 57.56 -5.71 -13.30
C THR A 335 57.70 -5.53 -11.78
N ARG A 336 57.40 -6.61 -11.02
CA ARG A 336 57.71 -6.87 -9.58
C ARG A 336 56.89 -6.01 -8.59
N MET A 337 56.24 -6.52 -7.54
CA MET A 337 56.30 -7.76 -6.75
C MET A 337 54.90 -8.22 -6.35
#